data_AF-A0A1V1P9M6-F1
#
_entry.id   AF-A0A1V1P9M6-F1
#
_cell.length_a   1.000
_cell.length_b   1.000
_cell.length_c   1.000
_cell.angle_alpha   90.00
_cell.angle_beta   90.00
_cell.angle_gamma   90.00
#
_symmetry.space_group_name_H-M   'P 1'
#
loop_
_entity.id
_entity.type
_entity.pdbx_description
1 polymer ?
#
loop_
_entity_poly.entity_id
_entity_poly.type
_entity_poly.pdbx_seq_one_letter_code
_entity_poly.pdbx_strand_id
1 'polypeptide(L)'
;MKKQISIILIVFLWLPLSSLFAADNFEPDNIKEQASLLFLTNINEPQELPEDTAQIHDFTNSSDVDWVKFYVQKKVRHKLDADPLSSSLCDPAIEIYYPDGQLMEKKMNHLKGK
;
A
#
# COMPACT_ATOMS: atom_id res chain seq x y z
N MET A 1 -8.68 9.54 -60.69
CA MET A 1 -7.51 9.69 -59.79
C MET A 1 -7.91 9.23 -58.40
N LYS A 2 -7.33 8.14 -57.86
CA LYS A 2 -7.61 7.65 -56.50
C LYS A 2 -6.68 8.36 -55.52
N LYS A 3 -7.23 9.13 -54.57
CA LYS A 3 -6.47 9.73 -53.46
C LYS A 3 -6.24 8.66 -52.39
N GLN A 4 -4.99 8.33 -52.10
CA GLN A 4 -4.62 7.55 -50.92
C GLN A 4 -4.69 8.46 -49.69
N ILE A 5 -5.34 7.99 -48.63
CA ILE A 5 -5.36 8.62 -47.32
C ILE A 5 -4.47 7.77 -46.42
N SER A 6 -3.33 8.31 -46.01
CA SER A 6 -2.46 7.68 -45.01
C SER A 6 -2.90 8.15 -43.63
N ILE A 7 -3.32 7.22 -42.78
CA ILE A 7 -3.65 7.47 -41.38
C ILE A 7 -2.40 7.12 -40.56
N ILE A 8 -1.79 8.12 -39.92
CA ILE A 8 -0.70 7.91 -38.97
C ILE A 8 -1.34 7.71 -37.60
N LEU A 9 -1.25 6.49 -37.07
CA LEU A 9 -1.69 6.15 -35.72
C LEU A 9 -0.56 6.51 -34.74
N ILE A 10 -0.68 7.67 -34.08
CA ILE A 10 0.23 8.04 -32.99
C ILE A 10 -0.33 7.42 -31.70
N VAL A 11 0.25 6.29 -31.30
CA VAL A 11 -0.06 5.67 -29.99
C VAL A 11 0.72 6.44 -28.93
N PHE A 12 0.04 7.34 -28.22
CA PHE A 12 0.56 7.91 -26.97
C PHE A 12 0.50 6.83 -25.90
N LEU A 13 1.62 6.11 -25.70
CA LEU A 13 1.84 5.33 -24.49
C LEU A 13 2.03 6.34 -23.35
N TRP A 14 0.96 6.62 -22.62
CA TRP A 14 1.02 7.25 -21.31
C TRP A 14 1.75 6.28 -20.37
N LEU A 15 3.08 6.39 -20.33
CA LEU A 15 3.84 5.81 -19.23
C LEU A 15 3.67 6.79 -18.06
N PRO A 16 3.05 6.39 -16.94
CA PRO A 16 3.07 7.21 -15.74
C PRO A 16 4.54 7.41 -15.37
N LEU A 17 4.93 8.68 -15.22
CA LEU A 17 6.26 9.07 -14.78
C LEU A 17 6.36 8.75 -13.29
N SER A 18 6.48 7.46 -12.94
CA SER A 18 6.63 7.04 -11.57
C SER A 18 7.97 7.54 -11.05
N SER A 19 7.90 8.54 -10.18
CA SER A 19 8.80 8.81 -9.05
C SER A 19 10.20 8.15 -9.14
N LEU A 20 11.21 8.95 -9.49
CA LEU A 20 12.63 8.58 -9.45
C LEU A 20 13.23 8.74 -8.02
N PHE A 21 12.40 8.60 -6.99
CA PHE A 21 12.87 8.50 -5.61
C PHE A 21 13.25 7.03 -5.35
N ALA A 22 14.21 6.80 -4.46
CA ALA A 22 14.62 5.46 -4.08
C ALA A 22 13.44 4.81 -3.35
N ALA A 23 12.63 4.08 -4.11
CA ALA A 23 11.50 3.34 -3.60
C ALA A 23 12.01 2.26 -2.63
N ASP A 24 11.22 1.93 -1.63
CA ASP A 24 11.57 0.85 -0.70
C ASP A 24 11.46 -0.53 -1.38
N ASN A 25 11.58 -1.60 -0.58
CA ASN A 25 11.55 -2.96 -1.11
C ASN A 25 10.14 -3.46 -1.49
N PHE A 26 9.08 -2.70 -1.20
CA PHE A 26 7.68 -3.07 -1.42
C PHE A 26 7.08 -2.44 -2.68
N GLU A 27 7.75 -1.43 -3.23
CA GLU A 27 7.31 -0.74 -4.43
C GLU A 27 7.57 -1.52 -5.74
N PRO A 28 6.68 -1.42 -6.75
CA PRO A 28 5.47 -0.61 -6.76
C PRO A 28 4.31 -1.30 -6.02
N ASP A 29 3.66 -0.65 -5.06
CA ASP A 29 2.40 -1.11 -4.44
C ASP A 29 1.33 -0.02 -4.32
N ASN A 30 1.47 1.00 -5.16
CA ASN A 30 0.57 2.13 -5.36
C ASN A 30 -0.88 1.79 -5.78
N ILE A 31 -1.17 0.55 -6.16
CA ILE A 31 -2.52 0.06 -6.51
C ILE A 31 -2.82 -1.29 -5.88
N LYS A 32 -4.12 -1.56 -5.66
CA LYS A 32 -4.62 -2.79 -5.04
C LYS A 32 -4.09 -4.08 -5.70
N GLU A 33 -3.94 -4.09 -7.02
CA GLU A 33 -3.45 -5.25 -7.77
C GLU A 33 -1.99 -5.58 -7.48
N GLN A 34 -1.23 -4.58 -7.03
CA GLN A 34 0.19 -4.68 -6.70
C GLN A 34 0.44 -4.96 -5.21
N ALA A 35 -0.63 -5.10 -4.41
CA ALA A 35 -0.53 -5.15 -2.96
C ALA A 35 0.44 -6.22 -2.44
N SER A 36 1.32 -5.82 -1.53
CA SER A 36 2.29 -6.69 -0.86
C SER A 36 1.61 -7.54 0.23
N LEU A 37 2.11 -8.75 0.49
CA LEU A 37 1.48 -9.69 1.44
C LEU A 37 1.97 -9.44 2.87
N LEU A 38 1.07 -8.99 3.74
CA LEU A 38 1.30 -8.85 5.18
C LEU A 38 0.93 -10.16 5.90
N PHE A 39 1.90 -10.72 6.64
CA PHE A 39 1.69 -11.93 7.43
C PHE A 39 1.15 -11.57 8.82
N LEU A 40 -0.07 -12.01 9.12
CA LEU A 40 -0.65 -11.83 10.45
C LEU A 40 -0.06 -12.83 11.43
N THR A 41 0.21 -12.36 12.63
CA THR A 41 0.73 -13.17 13.74
C THR A 41 -0.33 -13.35 14.81
N ASN A 42 -0.30 -14.49 15.51
CA ASN A 42 -1.30 -14.80 16.52
C ASN A 42 -0.99 -14.08 17.83
N ILE A 43 -1.71 -13.00 18.12
CA ILE A 43 -1.53 -12.21 19.36
C ILE A 43 -1.81 -12.99 20.66
N ASN A 44 -2.45 -14.15 20.59
CA ASN A 44 -2.81 -14.95 21.77
C ASN A 44 -1.83 -16.09 22.06
N GLU A 45 -0.86 -16.31 21.18
CA GLU A 45 0.22 -17.26 21.43
C GLU A 45 1.49 -16.46 21.75
N PRO A 46 2.21 -16.79 22.84
CA PRO A 46 3.54 -16.28 23.07
C PRO A 46 4.50 -16.96 22.09
N GLN A 47 4.35 -16.66 20.81
CA GLN A 47 5.40 -16.84 19.85
C GLN A 47 6.27 -15.59 19.91
N GLU A 48 7.57 -15.78 20.11
CA GLU A 48 8.54 -14.78 19.69
C GLU A 48 8.25 -14.50 18.22
N LEU A 49 7.63 -13.33 17.96
CA LEU A 49 7.43 -12.85 16.61
C LEU A 49 8.82 -12.81 15.98
N PRO A 50 9.06 -13.45 14.82
CA PRO A 50 10.24 -13.10 14.05
C PRO A 50 10.18 -11.59 13.85
N GLU A 51 11.26 -10.88 14.22
CA GLU A 51 11.38 -9.43 14.04
C GLU A 51 11.05 -9.01 12.59
N ASP A 52 11.14 -9.96 11.65
CA ASP A 52 10.88 -9.82 10.21
C ASP A 52 9.40 -9.90 9.78
N THR A 53 8.44 -10.03 10.70
CA THR A 53 7.00 -10.07 10.32
C THR A 53 6.37 -8.68 10.16
N ALA A 54 6.97 -7.66 10.77
CA ALA A 54 6.58 -6.27 10.52
C ALA A 54 7.11 -5.84 9.15
N GLN A 55 6.24 -5.22 8.34
CA GLN A 55 6.68 -4.53 7.13
C GLN A 55 7.03 -3.09 7.47
N ILE A 56 8.10 -2.58 6.84
CA ILE A 56 8.54 -1.20 6.96
C ILE A 56 8.36 -0.55 5.60
N HIS A 57 7.50 0.47 5.57
CA HIS A 57 7.13 1.20 4.37
C HIS A 57 7.59 2.66 4.47
N ASP A 58 8.06 3.24 3.36
CA ASP A 58 8.50 4.63 3.29
C ASP A 58 7.56 5.50 2.45
N PHE A 59 6.62 6.18 3.13
CA PHE A 59 5.74 7.17 2.50
C PHE A 59 6.50 8.44 2.15
N THR A 60 6.95 8.54 0.90
CA THR A 60 7.78 9.64 0.38
C THR A 60 7.09 11.00 0.53
N ASN A 61 5.75 11.02 0.42
CA ASN A 61 4.93 12.22 0.59
C ASN A 61 3.49 11.86 0.98
N SER A 62 2.67 12.87 1.29
CA SER A 62 1.28 12.66 1.75
C SER A 62 0.33 12.04 0.71
N SER A 63 0.75 11.92 -0.56
CA SER A 63 -0.02 11.29 -1.62
C SER A 63 0.43 9.85 -1.90
N ASP A 64 1.46 9.39 -1.19
CA ASP A 64 1.99 8.04 -1.31
C ASP A 64 1.03 7.03 -0.68
N VAL A 65 0.84 5.88 -1.32
CA VAL A 65 -0.18 4.90 -0.93
C VAL A 65 0.34 3.50 -1.12
N ASP A 66 0.54 2.78 -0.03
CA ASP A 66 1.06 1.42 -0.09
C ASP A 66 -0.07 0.44 0.18
N TRP A 67 -0.42 -0.36 -0.83
CA TRP A 67 -1.43 -1.39 -0.66
C TRP A 67 -0.82 -2.65 -0.06
N VAL A 68 -1.41 -3.10 1.04
CA VAL A 68 -1.11 -4.41 1.64
C VAL A 68 -2.34 -5.33 1.60
N LYS A 69 -2.10 -6.63 1.47
CA LYS A 69 -3.13 -7.68 1.58
C LYS A 69 -2.76 -8.68 2.66
N PHE A 70 -3.76 -9.23 3.34
CA PHE A 70 -3.58 -10.23 4.39
C PHE A 70 -4.78 -11.19 4.41
N TYR A 71 -4.60 -12.34 5.05
CA TYR A 71 -5.65 -13.35 5.19
C TYR A 71 -6.08 -13.45 6.65
N VAL A 72 -7.38 -13.29 6.92
CA VAL A 72 -7.94 -13.42 8.26
C VAL A 72 -8.61 -14.77 8.46
N GLN A 73 -8.50 -15.29 9.67
CA GLN A 73 -9.30 -16.44 10.11
C GLN A 73 -10.66 -15.99 10.65
N LYS A 74 -11.72 -16.68 10.25
CA LYS A 74 -13.10 -16.38 10.68
C LYS A 74 -13.24 -16.52 12.20
N LYS A 75 -13.94 -15.58 12.84
CA LYS A 75 -14.17 -15.51 14.30
C LYS A 75 -12.89 -15.31 15.14
N VAL A 76 -11.77 -14.97 14.53
CA VAL A 76 -10.55 -14.55 15.23
C VAL A 76 -10.46 -13.03 15.17
N ARG A 77 -10.18 -12.40 16.31
CA ARG A 77 -9.92 -10.96 16.35
C ARG A 77 -8.48 -10.70 15.93
N HIS A 78 -8.31 -9.83 14.95
CA HIS A 78 -7.01 -9.35 14.49
C HIS A 78 -6.85 -7.89 14.89
N LYS A 79 -5.62 -7.46 15.18
CA LYS A 79 -5.28 -6.07 15.43
C LYS A 79 -4.25 -5.65 14.37
N LEU A 80 -4.53 -4.55 13.69
CA LEU A 80 -3.58 -3.88 12.81
C LEU A 80 -3.25 -2.54 13.44
N ASP A 81 -1.95 -2.30 13.57
CA ASP A 81 -1.37 -1.06 14.04
C ASP A 81 -0.29 -0.64 13.03
N ALA A 82 -0.09 0.66 12.89
CA ALA A 82 1.01 1.23 12.13
C ALA A 82 1.59 2.34 13.00
N ASP A 83 2.89 2.32 13.22
CA ASP A 83 3.58 3.33 13.99
C ASP A 83 4.50 4.12 13.06
N PRO A 84 4.44 5.47 13.06
CA PRO A 84 5.38 6.25 12.29
C PRO A 84 6.80 6.03 12.85
N LEU A 85 7.75 5.78 11.96
CA LEU A 85 9.17 5.82 12.32
C LEU A 85 9.57 7.24 12.72
N SER A 86 10.59 7.37 13.57
CA SER A 86 11.09 8.69 13.99
C SER A 86 11.58 9.56 12.83
N SER A 87 12.00 8.92 11.73
CA SER A 87 12.44 9.57 10.49
C SER A 87 11.30 9.90 9.53
N SER A 88 10.08 9.42 9.78
CA SER A 88 8.97 9.59 8.85
C SER A 88 8.52 11.05 8.79
N LEU A 89 8.25 11.52 7.57
CA LEU A 89 7.68 12.83 7.28
C LEU A 89 6.15 12.81 7.22
N CYS A 90 5.55 11.62 7.26
CA CYS A 90 4.12 11.41 7.08
C CYS A 90 3.53 10.61 8.24
N ASP A 91 2.28 10.91 8.58
CA ASP A 91 1.53 10.10 9.55
C ASP A 91 0.79 8.99 8.80
N PRO A 92 1.02 7.71 9.12
CA PRO A 92 0.34 6.64 8.44
C PRO A 92 -1.15 6.65 8.79
N ALA A 93 -1.99 6.52 7.77
CA ALA A 93 -3.41 6.21 7.91
C ALA A 93 -3.67 4.80 7.41
N ILE A 94 -4.54 4.07 8.09
CA ILE A 94 -4.93 2.72 7.69
C ILE A 94 -6.36 2.76 7.17
N GLU A 95 -6.55 2.26 5.95
CA GLU A 95 -7.86 1.96 5.39
C GLU A 95 -7.94 0.46 5.11
N ILE A 96 -8.99 -0.19 5.60
CA ILE A 96 -9.21 -1.62 5.42
C ILE A 96 -10.38 -1.81 4.47
N TYR A 97 -10.16 -2.63 3.45
CA TYR A 97 -11.13 -2.91 2.40
C TYR A 97 -11.50 -4.39 2.37
N TYR A 98 -12.74 -4.68 1.99
CA TYR A 98 -13.17 -6.02 1.60
C TYR A 98 -12.54 -6.43 0.26
N PRO A 99 -12.52 -7.73 -0.09
CA PRO A 99 -11.98 -8.20 -1.37
C PRO A 99 -12.63 -7.57 -2.60
N ASP A 100 -13.89 -7.17 -2.51
CA ASP A 100 -14.63 -6.47 -3.57
C ASP A 100 -14.28 -4.98 -3.71
N GLY A 101 -13.45 -4.44 -2.81
CA GLY A 101 -13.04 -3.03 -2.80
C GLY A 101 -13.95 -2.12 -1.98
N GLN A 102 -14.95 -2.66 -1.27
CA GLN A 102 -15.75 -1.85 -0.34
C GLN A 102 -14.92 -1.49 0.91
N LEU A 103 -14.90 -0.21 1.28
CA LEU A 103 -14.27 0.24 2.53
C LEU A 103 -14.98 -0.37 3.75
N MET A 104 -14.22 -1.02 4.61
CA MET A 104 -14.67 -1.62 5.87
C MET A 104 -14.42 -0.71 7.06
N GLU A 105 -13.20 -0.20 7.20
CA GLU A 105 -12.77 0.61 8.35
C GLU A 105 -11.69 1.61 7.92
N LYS A 106 -11.68 2.78 8.55
CA LYS A 106 -10.62 3.78 8.40
C LYS A 106 -10.13 4.23 9.77
N LYS A 107 -8.82 4.13 9.99
CA LYS A 107 -8.13 4.62 11.19
C LYS A 107 -7.11 5.67 10.77
N MET A 108 -7.21 6.84 11.39
CA MET A 108 -6.23 7.91 11.23
C MET A 108 -5.36 7.91 12.48
N ASN A 109 -4.04 7.76 12.32
CA ASN A 109 -3.15 8.11 13.43
C ASN A 109 -3.09 9.62 13.52
N HIS A 110 -3.69 10.15 14.59
CA HIS A 110 -3.44 11.54 14.96
C HIS A 110 -2.23 11.50 15.89
N LEU A 111 -1.07 11.99 15.44
CA LEU A 111 0.01 12.28 16.37
C LEU A 111 -0.56 13.18 17.47
N LYS A 112 -0.63 12.66 18.70
CA LYS A 112 -0.90 13.49 19.87
C LYS A 112 0.30 14.40 20.05
N GLY A 113 0.23 15.60 19.48
CA GLY A 113 1.11 16.75 19.72
C GLY A 113 2.60 16.42 19.84
N LYS A 114 3.34 16.58 18.72
CA LYS A 114 4.75 16.98 18.83
C LYS A 114 4.83 18.39 19.39
#